data_AF-A0A4S8M350-F1
#
_entry.id   AF-A0A4S8M350-F1
#
_cell.length_a   1.000
_cell.length_b   1.000
_cell.length_c   1.000
_cell.angle_alpha   90.00
_cell.angle_beta   90.00
_cell.angle_gamma   90.00
#
_symmetry.space_group_name_H-M   'P 1'
#
loop_
_entity.id
_entity.type
_entity.pdbx_description
1 polymer ?
#
loop_
_entity_poly.entity_id
_entity_poly.type
_entity_poly.pdbx_seq_one_letter_code
_entity_poly.pdbx_strand_id
1 'polypeptide(L)'
;DVLVPFGVQDNGSMPGRSAEDSCLLRDAVIRWSNDMDVFPFGDRFLSVKDYALHFPSLYHDRSQLLELKQPNDNPTLYTIGIEPLRAIGHMVLGLNQVLDSLPQFIDSSQTVNFILDPHFLFIKALEIHLDPDVILVTLKGLQRRTKDATERIDMYLKRIQVTYAPSEFNPSEGAASIWSTAPSERCEFDHGSAEENMGKLFSRKDYGVDIP
;
A
#
# COMPACT_ATOMS: atom_id res chain seq x y z
N ASP A 1 4.83 -15.09 20.25
CA ASP A 1 3.70 -14.45 19.56
C ASP A 1 4.22 -13.18 18.89
N VAL A 2 3.81 -12.86 17.66
CA VAL A 2 4.24 -11.63 16.97
C VAL A 2 3.73 -10.36 17.66
N LEU A 3 2.76 -10.50 18.57
CA LEU A 3 2.18 -9.39 19.34
C LEU A 3 2.91 -9.07 20.65
N VAL A 4 3.99 -9.80 20.98
CA VAL A 4 4.80 -9.52 22.19
C VAL A 4 5.25 -8.06 22.27
N PRO A 5 5.81 -7.44 21.20
CA PRO A 5 6.23 -6.03 21.23
C PRO A 5 5.09 -5.03 21.43
N PHE A 6 3.85 -5.48 21.33
CA PHE A 6 2.64 -4.67 21.46
C PHE A 6 1.95 -4.91 22.82
N GLY A 7 2.50 -5.73 23.71
CA GLY A 7 1.96 -5.94 25.06
C GLY A 7 0.88 -7.02 25.15
N VAL A 8 0.90 -8.02 24.25
CA VAL A 8 0.00 -9.18 24.36
C VAL A 8 0.19 -9.91 25.69
N GLN A 9 -0.91 -10.35 26.30
CA GLN A 9 -0.90 -11.11 27.55
C GLN A 9 -0.64 -12.61 27.29
N ASP A 10 -0.32 -13.37 28.34
CA ASP A 10 -0.05 -14.82 28.25
C ASP A 10 -1.23 -15.62 27.68
N ASN A 11 -2.45 -15.09 27.76
CA ASN A 11 -3.65 -15.68 27.16
C ASN A 11 -3.77 -15.42 25.64
N GLY A 12 -2.79 -14.75 25.03
CA GLY A 12 -2.76 -14.41 23.61
C GLY A 12 -3.66 -13.23 23.20
N SER A 13 -4.24 -12.50 24.16
CA SER A 13 -5.11 -11.35 23.89
C SER A 13 -4.43 -10.02 24.26
N MET A 14 -4.77 -8.97 23.53
CA MET A 14 -4.37 -7.61 23.85
C MET A 14 -5.14 -7.11 25.09
N PRO A 15 -4.53 -6.31 25.98
CA PRO A 15 -5.18 -5.85 27.21
C PRO A 15 -6.51 -5.12 26.92
N GLY A 16 -7.60 -5.58 27.53
CA GLY A 16 -8.92 -4.96 27.39
C GLY A 16 -9.57 -5.11 26.01
N ARG A 17 -9.07 -6.02 25.17
CA ARG A 17 -9.64 -6.33 23.84
C ARG A 17 -10.13 -7.76 23.77
N SER A 18 -11.01 -8.04 22.81
CA SER A 18 -11.47 -9.39 22.53
C SER A 18 -10.36 -10.24 21.92
N ALA A 19 -10.53 -11.56 21.96
CA ALA A 19 -9.65 -12.48 21.24
C ALA A 19 -9.74 -12.27 19.72
N GLU A 20 -10.93 -11.93 19.20
CA GLU A 20 -11.11 -11.63 17.78
C GLU A 20 -10.32 -10.39 17.35
N ASP A 21 -10.41 -9.28 18.09
CA ASP A 21 -9.63 -8.06 17.81
C ASP A 21 -8.13 -8.34 17.85
N SER A 22 -7.70 -9.15 18.81
CA SER A 22 -6.30 -9.56 18.96
C SER A 22 -5.83 -10.41 17.78
N CYS A 23 -6.70 -11.27 17.25
CA CYS A 23 -6.43 -12.02 16.02
C CYS A 23 -6.31 -11.10 14.79
N LEU A 24 -7.18 -10.10 14.63
CA LEU A 24 -7.08 -9.13 13.53
C LEU A 24 -5.76 -8.37 13.55
N LEU A 25 -5.32 -7.92 14.73
CA LEU A 25 -4.00 -7.28 14.87
C LEU A 25 -2.86 -8.25 14.52
N ARG A 26 -2.94 -9.50 15.01
CA ARG A 26 -1.94 -10.53 14.73
C ARG A 26 -1.80 -10.78 13.23
N ASP A 27 -2.92 -10.95 12.55
CA ASP A 27 -2.95 -11.20 11.10
C ASP A 27 -2.38 -10.01 10.33
N ALA A 28 -2.67 -8.78 10.76
CA ALA A 28 -2.09 -7.57 10.16
C ALA A 28 -0.57 -7.50 10.35
N VAL A 29 -0.06 -7.79 11.56
CA VAL A 29 1.38 -7.78 11.86
C VAL A 29 2.12 -8.89 11.09
N ILE A 30 1.57 -10.10 11.06
CA ILE A 30 2.12 -11.21 10.27
C ILE A 30 2.17 -10.81 8.80
N ARG A 31 1.06 -10.33 8.24
CA ARG A 31 1.00 -9.95 6.82
C ARG A 31 1.96 -8.83 6.46
N TRP A 32 2.19 -7.90 7.38
CA TRP A 32 3.13 -6.80 7.18
C TRP A 32 4.57 -7.29 7.18
N SER A 33 4.98 -8.06 8.20
CA SER A 33 6.41 -8.28 8.52
C SER A 33 6.89 -9.73 8.44
N ASN A 34 6.01 -10.71 8.20
CA ASN A 34 6.41 -12.11 8.16
C ASN A 34 7.06 -12.44 6.82
N ASP A 35 8.09 -13.29 6.89
CA ASP A 35 8.70 -13.89 5.72
C ASP A 35 7.67 -14.77 5.00
N MET A 36 7.58 -14.64 3.69
CA MET A 36 6.69 -15.43 2.85
C MET A 36 7.45 -16.61 2.25
N ASP A 37 6.87 -17.81 2.36
CA ASP A 37 7.45 -19.04 1.79
C ASP A 37 7.39 -19.06 0.24
N VAL A 38 6.47 -18.28 -0.33
CA VAL A 38 6.35 -18.06 -1.77
C VAL A 38 6.75 -16.61 -2.01
N PHE A 39 7.73 -16.39 -2.89
CA PHE A 39 8.30 -15.07 -3.16
C PHE A 39 7.68 -14.42 -4.41
N PRO A 40 6.50 -13.78 -4.34
CA PRO A 40 5.98 -13.00 -5.46
C PRO A 40 6.88 -11.80 -5.80
N PHE A 41 7.86 -11.49 -4.95
CA PHE A 41 8.82 -10.39 -5.08
C PHE A 41 10.21 -10.86 -5.55
N GLY A 42 10.36 -12.16 -5.86
CA GLY A 42 11.64 -12.81 -6.12
C GLY A 42 12.50 -12.98 -4.85
N ASP A 43 13.69 -13.56 -5.00
CA ASP A 43 14.54 -13.99 -3.87
C ASP A 43 15.11 -12.85 -3.01
N ARG A 44 14.88 -11.59 -3.41
CA ARG A 44 15.47 -10.41 -2.77
C ARG A 44 14.64 -9.86 -1.62
N PHE A 45 13.32 -10.10 -1.61
CA PHE A 45 12.42 -9.53 -0.62
C PHE A 45 11.59 -10.63 0.01
N LEU A 46 11.66 -10.73 1.33
CA LEU A 46 11.07 -11.83 2.09
C LEU A 46 9.65 -11.49 2.56
N SER A 47 9.31 -10.21 2.74
CA SER A 47 8.02 -9.76 3.24
C SER A 47 7.39 -8.66 2.38
N VAL A 48 6.10 -8.39 2.61
CA VAL A 48 5.40 -7.23 2.02
C VAL A 48 6.09 -5.93 2.43
N LYS A 49 6.50 -5.84 3.70
CA LYS A 49 7.25 -4.69 4.23
C LYS A 49 8.54 -4.44 3.45
N ASP A 50 9.36 -5.46 3.24
CA ASP A 50 10.66 -5.28 2.58
C ASP A 50 10.51 -4.75 1.17
N TYR A 51 9.59 -5.34 0.40
CA TYR A 51 9.32 -4.88 -0.96
C TYR A 51 8.69 -3.48 -0.96
N ALA A 52 7.72 -3.21 -0.08
CA ALA A 52 7.06 -1.91 0.01
C ALA A 52 8.01 -0.77 0.44
N LEU A 53 9.02 -1.05 1.27
CA LEU A 53 10.04 -0.07 1.64
C LEU A 53 11.01 0.22 0.49
N HIS A 54 11.26 -0.78 -0.38
CA HIS A 54 12.17 -0.62 -1.52
C HIS A 54 11.49 -0.03 -2.76
N PHE A 55 10.24 -0.40 -3.03
CA PHE A 55 9.50 -0.05 -4.23
C PHE A 55 9.53 1.46 -4.59
N PRO A 56 9.38 2.40 -3.63
CA PRO A 56 9.45 3.84 -3.93
C PRO A 56 10.79 4.33 -4.48
N SER A 57 11.86 3.55 -4.31
CA SER A 57 13.21 3.87 -4.81
C SER A 57 13.55 3.23 -6.16
N LEU A 58 12.67 2.36 -6.68
CA LEU A 58 12.90 1.70 -7.96
C LEU A 58 12.84 2.72 -9.09
N TYR A 59 13.83 2.69 -9.97
CA TYR A 59 13.87 3.54 -11.15
C TYR A 59 13.15 2.86 -12.32
N HIS A 60 12.22 3.60 -12.94
CA HIS A 60 11.46 3.17 -14.11
C HIS A 60 11.54 4.19 -15.24
N ASP A 61 11.79 3.70 -16.44
CA ASP A 61 11.73 4.47 -17.68
C ASP A 61 11.17 3.62 -18.83
N ARG A 62 11.02 4.27 -20.00
CA ARG A 62 10.43 3.62 -21.18
C ARG A 62 11.19 2.38 -21.63
N SER A 63 12.49 2.27 -21.36
CA SER A 63 13.31 1.13 -21.80
C SER A 63 12.95 -0.17 -21.07
N GLN A 64 12.29 -0.07 -19.92
CA GLN A 64 11.85 -1.21 -19.12
C GLN A 64 10.43 -1.69 -19.49
N LEU A 65 9.71 -0.93 -20.31
CA LEU A 65 8.36 -1.30 -20.74
C LEU A 65 8.44 -2.30 -21.90
N LEU A 66 7.51 -3.25 -21.91
CA LEU A 66 7.38 -4.24 -22.97
C LEU A 66 6.32 -3.79 -23.98
N GLU A 67 6.67 -3.87 -25.26
CA GLU A 67 5.73 -3.65 -26.36
C GLU A 67 4.97 -4.94 -26.68
N LEU A 68 3.65 -4.84 -26.72
CA LEU A 68 2.73 -5.89 -27.13
C LEU A 68 2.19 -5.54 -28.51
N LYS A 69 2.80 -6.12 -29.54
CA LYS A 69 2.35 -5.95 -30.93
C LYS A 69 1.01 -6.66 -31.13
N GLN A 70 0.01 -5.91 -31.58
CA GLN A 70 -1.30 -6.45 -31.87
C GLN A 70 -1.43 -6.86 -33.34
N PRO A 71 -2.22 -7.92 -33.65
CA PRO A 71 -2.53 -8.27 -35.04
C PRO A 71 -3.41 -7.21 -35.71
N ASN A 72 -3.46 -7.24 -37.04
CA ASN A 72 -4.35 -6.42 -37.89
C ASN A 72 -4.15 -4.90 -37.79
N ASP A 73 -2.90 -4.43 -37.72
CA ASP A 73 -2.54 -3.00 -37.63
C ASP A 73 -3.17 -2.26 -36.44
N ASN A 74 -3.61 -3.01 -35.42
CA ASN A 74 -4.06 -2.41 -34.17
C ASN A 74 -2.91 -1.68 -33.46
N PRO A 75 -3.21 -0.63 -32.67
CA PRO A 75 -2.18 0.11 -31.95
C PRO A 75 -1.33 -0.80 -31.06
N THR A 76 -0.03 -0.51 -31.01
CA THR A 76 0.87 -1.16 -30.05
C THR A 76 0.43 -0.85 -28.63
N LEU A 77 0.37 -1.87 -27.79
CA LEU A 77 0.13 -1.73 -26.36
C LEU A 77 1.43 -1.87 -25.59
N TYR A 78 1.47 -1.33 -24.38
CA TYR A 78 2.61 -1.32 -23.49
C TYR A 78 2.23 -1.96 -22.15
N THR A 79 3.19 -2.62 -21.50
CA THR A 79 3.03 -3.24 -20.17
C THR A 79 4.35 -3.20 -19.40
N ILE A 80 4.29 -3.29 -18.07
CA ILE A 80 5.48 -3.49 -17.22
C ILE A 80 5.94 -4.95 -17.18
N GLY A 81 5.19 -5.87 -17.78
CA GLY A 81 5.47 -7.30 -17.78
C GLY A 81 4.89 -8.02 -16.55
N ILE A 82 4.75 -9.35 -16.68
CA ILE A 82 4.00 -10.17 -15.72
C ILE A 82 4.66 -10.25 -14.34
N GLU A 83 5.99 -10.37 -14.28
CA GLU A 83 6.69 -10.52 -13.00
C GLU A 83 6.65 -9.23 -12.17
N PRO A 84 6.99 -8.04 -12.70
CA PRO A 84 6.79 -6.78 -11.98
C PRO A 84 5.33 -6.53 -11.59
N LEU A 85 4.39 -6.82 -12.50
CA LEU A 85 2.96 -6.67 -12.22
C LEU A 85 2.50 -7.55 -11.07
N ARG A 86 2.94 -8.81 -11.02
CA ARG A 86 2.64 -9.74 -9.93
C ARG A 86 3.22 -9.23 -8.62
N ALA A 87 4.49 -8.83 -8.59
CA ALA A 87 5.14 -8.30 -7.40
C ALA A 87 4.39 -7.07 -6.85
N ILE A 88 4.09 -6.10 -7.72
CA ILE A 88 3.35 -4.90 -7.34
C ILE A 88 1.93 -5.24 -6.88
N GLY A 89 1.23 -6.15 -7.57
CA GLY A 89 -0.12 -6.59 -7.21
C GLY A 89 -0.20 -7.22 -5.82
N HIS A 90 0.75 -8.11 -5.50
CA HIS A 90 0.85 -8.73 -4.17
C HIS A 90 1.15 -7.70 -3.07
N MET A 91 2.05 -6.75 -3.34
CA MET A 91 2.34 -5.64 -2.43
C MET A 91 1.09 -4.80 -2.19
N VAL A 92 0.37 -4.41 -3.25
CA VAL A 92 -0.83 -3.58 -3.16
C VAL A 92 -1.92 -4.27 -2.33
N LEU A 93 -2.15 -5.57 -2.57
CA LEU A 93 -3.10 -6.36 -1.81
C LEU A 93 -2.70 -6.43 -0.33
N GLY A 94 -1.43 -6.75 -0.03
CA GLY A 94 -0.93 -6.85 1.33
C GLY A 94 -1.04 -5.53 2.09
N LEU A 95 -0.63 -4.42 1.48
CA LEU A 95 -0.74 -3.08 2.05
C LEU A 95 -2.19 -2.69 2.33
N ASN A 96 -3.11 -2.91 1.39
CA ASN A 96 -4.53 -2.63 1.58
C ASN A 96 -5.13 -3.43 2.76
N GLN A 97 -4.79 -4.72 2.88
CA GLN A 97 -5.27 -5.56 3.99
C GLN A 97 -4.75 -5.07 5.35
N VAL A 98 -3.48 -4.69 5.45
CA VAL A 98 -2.90 -4.14 6.69
C VAL A 98 -3.49 -2.76 7.01
N LEU A 99 -3.62 -1.89 6.01
CA LEU A 99 -4.19 -0.55 6.15
C LEU A 99 -5.68 -0.54 6.48
N ASP A 100 -6.41 -1.62 6.18
CA ASP A 100 -7.79 -1.78 6.62
C ASP A 100 -7.88 -2.32 8.05
N SER A 101 -7.00 -3.24 8.42
CA SER A 101 -7.05 -3.94 9.72
C SER A 101 -6.57 -3.07 10.89
N LEU A 102 -5.44 -2.38 10.73
CA LEU A 102 -4.81 -1.64 11.85
C LEU A 102 -5.66 -0.48 12.38
N PRO A 103 -6.29 0.37 11.54
CA PRO A 103 -7.14 1.44 12.04
C PRO A 103 -8.39 0.92 12.74
N GLN A 104 -9.00 -0.15 12.21
CA GLN A 104 -10.17 -0.80 12.84
C GLN A 104 -9.86 -1.32 14.24
N PHE A 105 -8.65 -1.87 14.45
CA PHE A 105 -8.20 -2.29 15.78
C PHE A 105 -8.08 -1.09 16.75
N ILE A 106 -7.57 0.04 16.27
CA ILE A 106 -7.40 1.26 17.07
C ILE A 106 -8.76 1.87 17.42
N ASP A 107 -9.61 2.06 16.41
CA ASP A 107 -10.93 2.66 16.52
C ASP A 107 -11.91 1.94 15.58
N SER A 108 -12.79 1.13 16.16
CA SER A 108 -13.78 0.35 15.40
C SER A 108 -14.89 1.21 14.78
N SER A 109 -15.00 2.48 15.17
CA SER A 109 -15.92 3.44 14.54
C SER A 109 -15.34 4.12 13.30
N GLN A 110 -14.07 3.87 12.99
CA GLN A 110 -13.40 4.45 11.83
C GLN A 110 -13.98 3.89 10.52
N THR A 111 -14.58 4.77 9.73
CA THR A 111 -15.25 4.42 8.46
C THR A 111 -14.38 4.69 7.22
N VAL A 112 -13.24 5.36 7.37
CA VAL A 112 -12.41 5.83 6.26
C VAL A 112 -10.94 5.47 6.50
N ASN A 113 -10.48 4.46 5.76
CA ASN A 113 -9.10 3.92 5.82
C ASN A 113 -8.36 4.19 4.53
N PHE A 114 -7.14 4.71 4.56
CA PHE A 114 -6.36 4.96 3.34
C PHE A 114 -6.32 3.71 2.44
N ILE A 115 -6.70 3.86 1.17
CA ILE A 115 -6.70 2.77 0.18
C ILE A 115 -5.58 3.05 -0.80
N LEU A 116 -4.61 2.15 -0.93
CA LEU A 116 -3.43 2.37 -1.77
C LEU A 116 -3.81 2.44 -3.25
N ASP A 117 -4.60 1.49 -3.73
CA ASP A 117 -5.08 1.41 -5.11
C ASP A 117 -6.60 1.19 -5.13
N PRO A 118 -7.40 2.27 -5.10
CA PRO A 118 -8.85 2.17 -5.18
C PRO A 118 -9.28 1.42 -6.43
N HIS A 119 -10.10 0.37 -6.29
CA HIS A 119 -10.63 -0.43 -7.40
C HIS A 119 -9.58 -1.06 -8.34
N PHE A 120 -8.34 -1.19 -7.87
CA PHE A 120 -7.20 -1.70 -8.63
C PHE A 120 -6.90 -0.91 -9.92
N LEU A 121 -7.18 0.39 -9.94
CA LEU A 121 -7.04 1.23 -11.13
C LEU A 121 -5.56 1.42 -11.52
N PHE A 122 -4.66 1.53 -10.55
CA PHE A 122 -3.22 1.61 -10.82
C PHE A 122 -2.74 0.30 -11.42
N ILE A 123 -3.03 -0.83 -10.77
CA ILE A 123 -2.63 -2.15 -11.30
C ILE A 123 -3.14 -2.37 -12.73
N LYS A 124 -4.40 -2.01 -13.02
CA LYS A 124 -4.97 -2.13 -14.37
C LYS A 124 -4.24 -1.26 -15.39
N ALA A 125 -3.89 -0.02 -15.04
CA ALA A 125 -3.13 0.86 -15.93
C ALA A 125 -1.69 0.37 -16.15
N LEU A 126 -1.11 -0.35 -15.18
CA LEU A 126 0.21 -0.99 -15.32
C LEU A 126 0.17 -2.28 -16.16
N GLU A 127 -0.95 -3.01 -16.11
CA GLU A 127 -1.13 -4.27 -16.84
C GLU A 127 -1.05 -4.04 -18.33
N ILE A 128 -1.80 -3.08 -18.87
CA ILE A 128 -1.80 -2.78 -20.30
C ILE A 128 -2.28 -1.35 -20.59
N HIS A 129 -1.55 -0.61 -21.42
CA HIS A 129 -1.95 0.74 -21.83
C HIS A 129 -1.47 1.09 -23.24
N LEU A 130 -2.16 2.02 -23.91
CA LEU A 130 -1.78 2.51 -25.25
C LEU A 130 -0.62 3.50 -25.19
N ASP A 131 -0.57 4.28 -24.12
CA ASP A 131 0.47 5.29 -23.88
C ASP A 131 1.46 4.80 -22.79
N PRO A 132 2.76 4.63 -23.12
CA PRO A 132 3.78 4.25 -22.16
C PRO A 132 4.02 5.30 -21.07
N ASP A 133 3.77 6.59 -21.32
CA ASP A 133 3.96 7.64 -20.32
C ASP A 133 2.93 7.54 -19.20
N VAL A 134 1.70 7.13 -19.53
CA VAL A 134 0.66 6.86 -18.52
C VAL A 134 1.11 5.73 -17.60
N ILE A 135 1.75 4.68 -18.11
CA ILE A 135 2.33 3.61 -17.27
C ILE A 135 3.41 4.16 -16.33
N LEU A 136 4.32 4.99 -16.84
CA LEU A 136 5.39 5.57 -16.02
C LEU A 136 4.87 6.52 -14.95
N VAL A 137 3.88 7.36 -15.28
CA VAL A 137 3.21 8.23 -14.31
C VAL A 137 2.46 7.40 -13.27
N THR A 138 1.77 6.34 -13.69
CA THR A 138 1.10 5.38 -12.79
C THR A 138 2.08 4.74 -11.82
N LEU A 139 3.25 4.28 -12.30
CA LEU A 139 4.32 3.75 -11.45
C LEU A 139 4.77 4.78 -10.42
N LYS A 140 5.10 6.01 -10.84
CA LYS A 140 5.50 7.08 -9.92
C LYS A 140 4.44 7.39 -8.87
N GLY A 141 3.17 7.41 -9.27
CA GLY A 141 2.05 7.59 -8.35
C GLY A 141 1.95 6.48 -7.33
N LEU A 142 1.99 5.23 -7.79
CA LEU A 142 1.93 4.09 -6.90
C LEU A 142 3.12 4.06 -5.95
N GLN A 143 4.33 4.38 -6.43
CA GLN A 143 5.54 4.50 -5.61
C GLN A 143 5.37 5.54 -4.50
N ARG A 144 4.84 6.72 -4.83
CA ARG A 144 4.58 7.75 -3.82
C ARG A 144 3.55 7.28 -2.80
N ARG A 145 2.45 6.68 -3.25
CA ARG A 145 1.39 6.19 -2.36
C ARG A 145 1.85 5.02 -1.50
N THR A 146 2.72 4.16 -2.00
CA THR A 146 3.34 3.08 -1.23
C THR A 146 4.19 3.66 -0.11
N LYS A 147 4.96 4.71 -0.37
CA LYS A 147 5.69 5.43 0.69
C LYS A 147 4.73 5.99 1.76
N ASP A 148 3.66 6.67 1.35
CA ASP A 148 2.67 7.21 2.28
C ASP A 148 1.98 6.08 3.09
N ALA A 149 1.75 4.92 2.47
CA ALA A 149 1.18 3.73 3.12
C ALA A 149 2.09 3.13 4.19
N THR A 150 3.39 2.99 3.89
CA THR A 150 4.34 2.42 4.87
C THR A 150 4.52 3.34 6.08
N GLU A 151 4.57 4.66 5.87
CA GLU A 151 4.60 5.65 6.94
C GLU A 151 3.34 5.57 7.84
N ARG A 152 2.16 5.34 7.25
CA ARG A 152 0.91 5.17 8.00
C ARG A 152 0.88 3.88 8.82
N ILE A 153 1.33 2.76 8.24
CA ILE A 153 1.41 1.48 8.95
C ILE A 153 2.32 1.61 10.16
N ASP A 154 3.50 2.20 9.99
CA ASP A 154 4.44 2.46 11.08
C ASP A 154 3.81 3.32 12.19
N MET A 155 3.13 4.40 11.81
CA MET A 155 2.38 5.24 12.75
C MET A 155 1.31 4.45 13.53
N TYR A 156 0.52 3.60 12.87
CA TYR A 156 -0.51 2.80 13.55
C TYR A 156 0.09 1.78 14.52
N LEU A 157 1.13 1.05 14.09
CA LEU A 157 1.82 0.09 14.93
C LEU A 157 2.44 0.77 16.16
N LYS A 158 3.09 1.92 15.98
CA LYS A 158 3.62 2.74 17.07
C LYS A 158 2.53 3.18 18.04
N ARG A 159 1.37 3.63 17.54
CA ARG A 159 0.25 4.02 18.40
C ARG A 159 -0.26 2.86 19.25
N ILE A 160 -0.36 1.67 18.67
CA ILE A 160 -0.75 0.45 19.40
C ILE A 160 0.30 0.14 20.47
N GLN A 161 1.58 0.19 20.12
CA GLN A 161 2.68 -0.04 21.08
C GLN A 161 2.67 0.97 22.24
N VAL A 162 2.51 2.27 21.97
CA VAL A 162 2.39 3.31 23.02
C VAL A 162 1.19 3.04 23.94
N THR A 163 0.08 2.56 23.37
CA THR A 163 -1.16 2.36 24.12
C THR A 163 -1.08 1.16 25.05
N TYR A 164 -0.46 0.06 24.61
CA TYR A 164 -0.52 -1.24 25.29
C TYR A 164 0.82 -1.71 25.87
N ALA A 165 1.94 -1.16 25.41
CA ALA A 165 3.30 -1.45 25.88
C ALA A 165 4.15 -0.17 26.02
N PRO A 166 3.73 0.83 26.84
CA PRO A 166 4.42 2.11 26.95
C PRO A 166 5.86 2.00 27.48
N SER A 167 6.18 0.94 28.22
CA SER A 167 7.54 0.65 28.69
C SER A 167 8.49 0.19 27.57
N GLU A 168 7.97 -0.23 26.43
CA GLU A 168 8.74 -0.68 25.26
C GLU A 168 8.89 0.41 24.18
N PHE A 169 8.24 1.57 24.37
CA PHE A 169 8.25 2.66 23.40
C PHE A 169 9.47 3.59 23.56
N ASN A 170 10.17 3.88 22.47
CA ASN A 170 11.27 4.85 22.44
C ASN A 170 10.79 6.20 21.85
N PRO A 171 10.72 7.29 22.63
CA PRO A 171 10.03 8.53 22.25
C PRO A 171 10.67 9.38 21.13
N SER A 172 11.81 8.98 20.56
CA SER A 172 12.54 9.76 19.55
C SER A 172 11.96 9.73 18.13
N GLU A 173 10.86 9.00 17.88
CA GLU A 173 10.38 8.70 16.51
C GLU A 173 8.99 9.27 16.15
N GLY A 174 8.44 10.21 16.94
CA GLY A 174 7.03 10.61 16.84
C GLY A 174 6.77 11.96 16.16
N ALA A 175 6.57 11.98 14.85
CA ALA A 175 5.73 13.00 14.18
C ALA A 175 5.37 12.60 12.73
N ALA A 176 4.12 12.19 12.48
CA ALA A 176 3.55 12.18 11.13
C ALA A 176 2.03 12.45 11.18
N SER A 177 1.55 13.28 10.24
CA SER A 177 0.19 13.82 10.14
C SER A 177 -0.84 12.74 9.75
N ILE A 178 -1.99 12.77 10.43
CA ILE A 178 -2.86 11.59 10.63
C ILE A 178 -3.81 11.33 9.44
N TRP A 179 -4.16 12.30 8.60
CA TRP A 179 -5.24 12.15 7.60
C TRP A 179 -4.87 12.79 6.25
N SER A 180 -4.70 12.00 5.19
CA SER A 180 -4.46 12.49 3.80
C SER A 180 -5.55 12.04 2.81
N THR A 181 -6.69 11.55 3.30
CA THR A 181 -7.81 11.24 2.39
C THR A 181 -9.14 11.40 3.12
N ALA A 182 -9.90 12.42 2.75
CA ALA A 182 -11.22 12.73 3.27
C ALA A 182 -12.31 11.86 2.60
N PRO A 183 -13.42 11.54 3.30
CA PRO A 183 -14.52 10.73 2.78
C PRO A 183 -15.15 11.26 1.48
N SER A 184 -15.28 12.58 1.35
CA SER A 184 -15.86 13.25 0.18
C SER A 184 -15.09 12.97 -1.11
N GLU A 185 -13.80 12.69 -0.99
CA GLU A 185 -12.90 12.48 -2.12
C GLU A 185 -13.04 11.07 -2.70
N ARG A 186 -13.55 10.09 -1.93
CA ARG A 186 -13.74 8.72 -2.40
C ARG A 186 -14.92 8.53 -3.33
N CYS A 187 -16.01 9.26 -3.08
CA CYS A 187 -17.22 9.20 -3.90
C CYS A 187 -16.98 9.68 -5.34
N GLU A 188 -15.92 10.46 -5.58
CA GLU A 188 -15.58 10.98 -6.91
C GLU A 188 -14.86 9.96 -7.81
N PHE A 189 -14.37 8.84 -7.26
CA PHE A 189 -13.66 7.79 -8.02
C PHE A 189 -14.58 6.68 -8.55
N ASP A 190 -15.86 6.65 -8.17
CA ASP A 190 -16.82 5.64 -8.64
C ASP A 190 -17.36 5.91 -10.06
N HIS A 191 -17.00 7.06 -10.64
CA HIS A 191 -17.49 7.51 -11.94
C HIS A 191 -16.32 7.95 -12.84
N GLY A 192 -16.04 7.19 -13.91
CA GLY A 192 -15.04 7.54 -14.92
C GLY A 192 -14.11 6.38 -15.32
N SER A 193 -13.22 6.63 -16.30
CA SER A 193 -12.16 5.70 -16.68
C SER A 193 -11.04 5.65 -15.63
N ALA A 194 -10.19 4.59 -15.67
CA ALA A 194 -9.03 4.51 -14.78
C ALA A 194 -8.10 5.73 -14.94
N GLU A 195 -7.94 6.20 -16.17
CA GLU A 195 -7.15 7.38 -16.53
C GLU A 195 -7.73 8.66 -15.91
N GLU A 196 -9.05 8.87 -15.99
CA GLU A 196 -9.72 10.02 -15.39
C GLU A 196 -9.58 10.03 -13.86
N ASN A 197 -9.72 8.86 -13.23
CA ASN A 197 -9.61 8.73 -11.77
C ASN A 197 -8.16 8.86 -11.27
N MET A 198 -7.18 8.36 -12.03
CA MET A 198 -5.77 8.63 -11.74
C MET A 198 -5.44 10.12 -11.91
N GLY A 199 -5.93 10.77 -12.96
CA GLY A 199 -5.74 12.20 -13.19
C GLY A 199 -6.23 13.06 -12.01
N LYS A 200 -7.42 12.76 -11.47
CA LYS A 200 -7.93 13.38 -10.23
C LYS A 200 -6.95 13.19 -9.07
N LEU A 201 -6.42 11.99 -8.89
CA LEU A 201 -5.50 11.67 -7.80
C LEU A 201 -4.16 12.42 -7.92
N PHE A 202 -3.62 12.51 -9.14
CA PHE A 202 -2.36 13.21 -9.44
C PHE A 202 -2.48 14.73 -9.36
N SER A 203 -3.68 15.27 -9.55
CA SER A 203 -3.93 16.72 -9.49
C SER A 203 -3.91 17.32 -8.07
N ARG A 204 -3.84 16.49 -7.01
CA ARG A 204 -3.86 16.97 -5.62
C ARG A 204 -2.52 17.61 -5.26
N LYS A 205 -2.56 18.67 -4.43
CA LYS A 205 -1.37 19.43 -4.01
C LYS A 205 -0.29 18.55 -3.36
N ASP A 206 -0.72 17.52 -2.66
CA ASP A 206 0.15 16.55 -1.97
C ASP A 206 0.89 15.62 -2.95
N TYR A 207 0.34 15.47 -4.17
CA TYR A 207 0.91 14.73 -5.30
C TYR A 207 1.51 15.64 -6.36
N GLY A 208 1.64 16.95 -6.10
CA GLY A 208 2.21 17.93 -7.00
C GLY A 208 3.55 17.44 -7.54
N VAL A 209 3.49 16.86 -8.73
CA VAL A 209 4.67 16.48 -9.47
C VAL A 209 5.19 17.81 -9.99
N ASP A 210 6.32 18.26 -9.46
CA ASP A 210 7.15 19.22 -10.19
C ASP A 210 7.59 18.49 -11.46
N ILE A 211 6.77 18.61 -12.50
CA ILE A 211 7.12 18.20 -13.84
C ILE A 211 7.97 19.35 -14.39
N PRO A 212 9.28 19.14 -14.64
CA PRO A 212 10.10 20.13 -15.34
C PRO A 212 9.62 20.36 -16.77
#